data_AF-A0A2V5STM0-F1
#
_entry.id   AF-A0A2V5STM0-F1
#
_cell.length_a   1.000
_cell.length_b   1.000
_cell.length_c   1.000
_cell.angle_alpha   90.00
_cell.angle_beta   90.00
_cell.angle_gamma   90.00
#
_symmetry.space_group_name_H-M   'P 1'
#
loop_
_entity.id
_entity.type
_entity.pdbx_description
1 polymer ?
#
loop_
_entity_poly.entity_id
_entity_poly.type
_entity_poly.pdbx_seq_one_letter_code
_entity_poly.pdbx_strand_id
1 'polypeptide(L)'
;LAKQGVCPEPEWPYKVSRFRRKPSRTCYRTAKKHHILSYHRISTLEEMRSCLAEGYPFVFGFTVYQSFESDTVAKSGILNMPTSKEKVVGGHAVMAVGYDDIEERFLIRNSWGADWGRNGYFTMPYAYLGNRSLSDDFWTIRTAKEG
;
A
#
# COMPACT_ATOMS: atom_id res chain seq x y z
N LEU A 1 -11.25 -1.06 9.88
CA LEU A 1 -12.18 -1.45 8.80
C LEU A 1 -13.20 -2.50 9.23
N ALA A 2 -12.82 -3.70 9.70
CA ALA A 2 -13.80 -4.76 10.01
C ALA A 2 -14.81 -4.42 11.13
N LYS A 3 -14.36 -3.79 12.23
CA LYS A 3 -15.24 -3.51 13.39
C LYS A 3 -16.13 -2.27 13.25
N GLN A 4 -15.65 -1.25 12.54
CA GLN A 4 -16.26 0.08 12.51
C GLN A 4 -16.58 0.59 11.10
N GLY A 5 -15.95 0.00 10.07
CA GLY A 5 -16.01 0.47 8.69
C GLY A 5 -15.25 1.77 8.45
N VAL A 6 -15.65 2.48 7.40
CA VAL A 6 -15.13 3.79 7.01
C VAL A 6 -16.26 4.66 6.46
N CYS A 7 -16.33 5.93 6.85
CA CYS A 7 -17.30 6.86 6.28
C CYS A 7 -16.78 7.44 4.95
N PRO A 8 -17.65 7.95 4.08
CA PRO A 8 -17.24 8.67 2.88
C PRO A 8 -16.33 9.85 3.21
N GLU A 9 -15.32 10.09 2.38
CA GLU A 9 -14.37 11.19 2.57
C GLU A 9 -15.04 12.58 2.68
N PRO A 10 -16.11 12.91 1.93
CA PRO A 10 -16.82 14.18 2.13
C PRO A 10 -17.40 14.39 3.55
N GLU A 11 -17.72 13.32 4.29
CA GLU A 11 -18.18 13.43 5.68
C GLU A 11 -17.04 13.67 6.68
N TRP A 12 -15.83 13.22 6.35
CA TRP A 12 -14.62 13.41 7.14
C TRP A 12 -13.40 13.67 6.24
N PRO A 13 -13.28 14.88 5.67
CA PRO A 13 -12.28 15.15 4.66
C PRO A 13 -10.87 15.16 5.22
N TYR A 14 -9.91 14.68 4.42
CA TYR A 14 -8.51 14.74 4.80
C TYR A 14 -8.06 16.18 5.04
N LYS A 15 -7.66 16.46 6.29
CA LYS A 15 -7.05 17.72 6.71
C LYS A 15 -5.97 17.38 7.71
N VAL A 16 -4.71 17.58 7.34
CA VAL A 16 -3.54 17.25 8.17
C VAL A 16 -3.68 17.81 9.57
N SER A 17 -4.12 19.07 9.71
CA SER A 17 -4.34 19.72 11.02
C SER A 17 -5.40 19.07 11.90
N ARG A 18 -6.21 18.14 11.36
CA ARG A 18 -7.32 17.47 12.06
C ARG A 18 -7.08 15.99 12.29
N PHE A 19 -5.88 15.46 11.99
CA PHE A 19 -5.62 14.02 12.07
C PHE A 19 -5.90 13.40 13.46
N ARG A 20 -5.70 14.17 14.54
CA ARG A 20 -5.98 13.74 15.93
C ARG A 20 -7.42 14.01 16.38
N ARG A 21 -8.22 14.70 15.57
CA ARG A 21 -9.60 15.03 15.94
C ARG A 21 -10.48 13.81 15.76
N LYS A 22 -11.27 13.51 16.79
CA LYS A 22 -12.27 12.44 16.74
C LYS A 22 -13.34 12.77 15.67
N PRO A 23 -13.66 11.84 14.76
CA PRO A 23 -14.77 12.01 13.82
C PRO A 23 -16.12 12.18 14.52
N SER A 24 -17.09 12.75 13.80
CA SER A 24 -18.44 12.96 14.34
C SER A 24 -19.19 11.64 14.57
N ARG A 25 -20.24 11.67 15.40
CA ARG A 25 -21.15 10.50 15.56
C ARG A 25 -21.78 10.05 14.24
N THR A 26 -22.05 11.00 13.33
CA THR A 26 -22.58 10.69 11.99
C THR A 26 -21.58 9.87 11.20
N CYS A 27 -20.29 10.23 11.21
CA CYS A 27 -19.24 9.46 10.53
C CYS A 27 -19.24 8.00 11.01
N TYR A 28 -19.27 7.76 12.32
CA TYR A 28 -19.32 6.39 12.86
C TYR A 28 -20.60 5.62 12.47
N ARG A 29 -21.73 6.31 12.33
CA ARG A 29 -22.99 5.68 11.89
C ARG A 29 -22.94 5.32 10.41
N THR A 30 -22.46 6.22 9.53
CA THR A 30 -22.32 5.93 8.10
C THR A 30 -21.24 4.89 7.83
N ALA A 31 -20.15 4.90 8.61
CA ALA A 31 -19.07 3.94 8.49
C ALA A 31 -19.54 2.48 8.62
N LYS A 32 -20.58 2.23 9.44
CA LYS A 32 -21.18 0.89 9.58
C LYS A 32 -21.71 0.27 8.29
N LYS A 33 -21.98 1.08 7.27
CA LYS A 33 -22.44 0.61 5.95
C LYS A 33 -21.29 0.12 5.06
N HIS A 34 -20.04 0.42 5.41
CA HIS A 34 -18.84 0.09 4.62
C HIS A 34 -17.86 -0.73 5.48
N HIS A 35 -18.35 -1.85 6.00
CA HIS A 35 -17.51 -2.85 6.66
C HIS A 35 -16.82 -3.71 5.61
N ILE A 36 -15.58 -4.08 5.91
CA ILE A 36 -14.95 -5.17 5.17
C ILE A 36 -15.46 -6.49 5.75
N LEU A 37 -15.63 -7.49 4.89
CA LEU A 37 -16.14 -8.79 5.31
C LEU A 37 -15.03 -9.68 5.88
N SER A 38 -13.89 -9.72 5.19
CA SER A 38 -12.72 -10.49 5.59
C SER A 38 -11.43 -9.79 5.13
N TYR A 39 -10.34 -10.16 5.77
CA TYR A 39 -8.99 -9.74 5.43
C TYR A 39 -8.04 -10.90 5.67
N HIS A 40 -7.05 -11.05 4.79
CA HIS A 40 -6.16 -12.20 4.78
C HIS A 40 -4.71 -11.71 4.71
N ARG A 41 -3.84 -12.38 5.45
CA ARG A 41 -2.40 -12.13 5.38
C ARG A 41 -1.85 -12.85 4.15
N ILE A 42 -0.92 -12.20 3.46
CA ILE A 42 -0.17 -12.78 2.35
C ILE A 42 1.25 -13.06 2.84
N SER A 43 1.77 -14.25 2.53
CA SER A 43 3.00 -14.78 3.12
C SER A 43 4.08 -15.07 2.10
N THR A 44 3.74 -15.31 0.83
CA THR A 44 4.72 -15.66 -0.21
C THR A 44 4.63 -14.76 -1.45
N LEU A 45 5.70 -14.72 -2.24
CA LEU A 45 5.72 -13.99 -3.51
C LEU A 45 4.69 -14.56 -4.50
N GLU A 46 4.48 -15.88 -4.48
CA GLU A 46 3.45 -16.54 -5.27
C GLU A 46 2.05 -16.08 -4.86
N GLU A 47 1.74 -16.07 -3.56
CA GLU A 47 0.47 -15.57 -3.05
C GLU A 47 0.23 -14.09 -3.38
N MET A 48 1.27 -13.25 -3.38
CA MET A 48 1.17 -11.85 -3.80
C MET A 48 0.73 -11.74 -5.27
N ARG A 49 1.33 -12.55 -6.16
CA ARG A 49 0.96 -12.57 -7.57
C ARG A 49 -0.44 -13.13 -7.77
N SER A 50 -0.77 -14.25 -7.14
CA SER A 50 -2.12 -14.84 -7.20
C SER A 50 -3.19 -13.86 -6.71
N CYS A 51 -2.94 -13.15 -5.61
CA CYS A 51 -3.86 -12.14 -5.08
C CYS A 51 -4.17 -11.06 -6.12
N LEU A 52 -3.14 -10.55 -6.81
CA LEU A 52 -3.30 -9.55 -7.87
C LEU A 52 -3.96 -10.13 -9.13
N ALA A 53 -3.63 -11.37 -9.50
CA ALA A 53 -4.23 -12.07 -10.64
C ALA A 53 -5.73 -12.33 -10.43
N GLU A 54 -6.15 -12.56 -9.19
CA GLU A 54 -7.56 -12.67 -8.78
C GLU A 54 -8.29 -11.31 -8.76
N GLY A 55 -7.59 -10.21 -9.04
CA GLY A 55 -8.14 -8.86 -9.09
C GLY A 55 -8.19 -8.14 -7.74
N TYR A 56 -7.48 -8.65 -6.73
CA TYR A 56 -7.45 -8.04 -5.40
C TYR A 56 -6.12 -7.33 -5.15
N PRO A 57 -6.13 -6.00 -4.92
CA PRO A 57 -4.94 -5.31 -4.45
C PRO A 57 -4.62 -5.74 -3.00
N PHE A 58 -3.38 -5.52 -2.59
CA PHE A 58 -2.95 -5.72 -1.21
C PHE A 58 -2.11 -4.54 -0.72
N VAL A 59 -2.14 -4.30 0.59
CA VAL A 59 -1.29 -3.31 1.26
C VAL A 59 -0.13 -4.00 1.95
N PHE A 60 0.99 -3.30 2.09
CA PHE A 60 2.16 -3.79 2.81
C PHE A 60 3.00 -2.63 3.33
N GLY A 61 3.82 -2.92 4.34
CA GLY A 61 4.86 -2.03 4.83
C GLY A 61 6.21 -2.37 4.23
N PHE A 62 7.04 -1.36 3.98
CA PHE A 62 8.41 -1.55 3.54
C PHE A 62 9.37 -0.54 4.19
N THR A 63 10.62 -0.96 4.36
CA THR A 63 11.72 -0.11 4.83
C THR A 63 12.04 0.89 3.73
N VAL A 64 12.06 2.18 4.04
CA VAL A 64 12.38 3.25 3.10
C VAL A 64 13.85 3.62 3.24
N TYR A 65 14.55 3.66 2.12
CA TYR A 65 15.93 4.13 2.01
C TYR A 65 15.99 5.48 1.28
N GLN A 66 17.10 6.20 1.44
CA GLN A 66 17.30 7.54 0.88
C GLN A 66 17.00 7.65 -0.63
N SER A 67 17.28 6.61 -1.42
CA SER A 67 17.00 6.60 -2.86
C SER A 67 15.52 6.72 -3.17
N PHE A 68 14.63 6.17 -2.35
CA PHE A 68 13.19 6.25 -2.59
C PHE A 68 12.67 7.68 -2.51
N GLU A 69 13.24 8.51 -1.62
CA GLU A 69 12.90 9.93 -1.49
C GLU A 69 13.72 10.84 -2.44
N SER A 70 14.54 10.25 -3.33
CA SER A 70 15.33 11.03 -4.29
C SER A 70 14.50 11.55 -5.45
N ASP A 71 14.93 12.67 -6.03
CA ASP A 71 14.37 13.22 -7.27
C ASP A 71 14.36 12.21 -8.42
N THR A 72 15.32 11.28 -8.45
CA THR A 72 15.41 10.25 -9.49
C THR A 72 14.21 9.31 -9.42
N VAL A 73 13.84 8.83 -8.23
CA VAL A 73 12.67 7.97 -8.06
C VAL A 73 11.39 8.79 -8.18
N ALA A 74 11.37 10.02 -7.64
CA ALA A 74 10.24 10.92 -7.78
C ALA A 74 9.92 11.29 -9.24
N LYS A 75 10.89 11.26 -10.16
CA LYS A 75 10.66 11.51 -11.59
C LYS A 75 10.41 10.23 -12.39
N SER A 76 11.10 9.13 -12.06
CA SER A 76 11.06 7.90 -12.85
C SER A 76 9.96 6.93 -12.41
N GLY A 77 9.58 6.96 -11.13
CA GLY A 77 8.77 5.92 -10.49
C GLY A 77 9.42 4.53 -10.54
N ILE A 78 10.74 4.43 -10.60
CA ILE A 78 11.47 3.15 -10.60
C ILE A 78 12.30 3.06 -9.33
N LEU A 79 11.88 2.22 -8.38
CA LEU A 79 12.69 1.91 -7.20
C LEU A 79 13.59 0.70 -7.48
N ASN A 80 14.88 0.82 -7.22
CA ASN A 80 15.80 -0.32 -7.32
C ASN A 80 16.12 -0.89 -5.92
N MET A 81 16.78 -2.04 -5.88
CA MET A 81 17.24 -2.60 -4.60
C MET A 81 18.20 -1.61 -3.92
N PRO A 82 18.09 -1.43 -2.59
CA PRO A 82 18.97 -0.52 -1.87
C PRO A 82 20.40 -1.06 -1.89
N THR A 83 21.38 -0.15 -1.84
CA THR A 83 22.78 -0.54 -1.71
C THR A 83 23.16 -0.74 -0.25
N SER A 84 24.22 -1.51 0.03
CA SER A 84 24.68 -1.76 1.40
C SER A 84 25.15 -0.50 2.16
N LYS A 85 25.43 0.59 1.43
CA LYS A 85 25.86 1.88 2.00
C LYS A 85 24.70 2.86 2.23
N GLU A 86 23.51 2.49 1.78
CA GLU A 86 22.35 3.37 1.79
C GLU A 86 21.72 3.43 3.17
N LYS A 87 21.31 4.63 3.60
CA LYS A 87 20.71 4.81 4.92
C LYS A 87 19.21 4.59 4.88
N VAL A 88 18.71 3.92 5.92
CA VAL A 88 17.27 3.84 6.19
C VAL A 88 16.80 5.22 6.67
N VAL A 89 15.69 5.69 6.10
CA VAL A 89 15.04 6.96 6.47
C VAL A 89 13.70 6.76 7.20
N GLY A 90 13.11 5.57 7.09
CA GLY A 90 11.88 5.24 7.81
C GLY A 90 11.20 3.99 7.29
N GLY A 91 9.89 3.93 7.52
CA GLY A 91 9.00 2.91 6.95
C GLY A 91 7.80 3.58 6.30
N HIS A 92 7.27 2.96 5.26
CA HIS A 92 6.10 3.45 4.55
C HIS A 92 5.16 2.31 4.20
N ALA A 93 3.87 2.60 4.10
CA ALA A 93 2.84 1.64 3.73
C ALA A 93 2.16 2.06 2.43
N VAL A 94 2.05 1.12 1.50
CA VAL A 94 1.62 1.36 0.12
C VAL A 94 0.73 0.20 -0.36
N MET A 95 0.14 0.35 -1.55
CA MET A 95 -0.77 -0.64 -2.12
C MET A 95 -0.22 -1.18 -3.44
N ALA A 96 0.01 -2.50 -3.50
CA ALA A 96 0.30 -3.18 -4.76
C ALA A 96 -0.99 -3.35 -5.57
N VAL A 97 -0.91 -3.06 -6.88
CA VAL A 97 -2.06 -3.05 -7.80
C VAL A 97 -1.82 -3.81 -9.09
N GLY A 98 -0.63 -4.37 -9.28
CA GLY A 98 -0.27 -5.15 -10.45
C GLY A 98 1.15 -5.69 -10.35
N TYR A 99 1.53 -6.50 -11.33
CA TYR A 99 2.87 -7.07 -11.42
C TYR A 99 3.26 -7.30 -12.90
N ASP A 100 4.54 -7.43 -13.13
CA ASP A 100 5.15 -7.75 -14.41
C ASP A 100 6.19 -8.86 -14.18
N ASP A 101 5.91 -10.05 -14.72
CA ASP A 101 6.81 -11.21 -14.58
C ASP A 101 8.01 -11.15 -15.54
N ILE A 102 7.96 -10.34 -16.60
CA ILE A 102 9.10 -10.16 -17.52
C ILE A 102 10.17 -9.30 -16.84
N GLU A 103 9.73 -8.21 -16.21
CA GLU A 103 10.62 -7.28 -15.51
C GLU A 103 10.89 -7.70 -14.05
N GLU A 104 10.13 -8.67 -13.52
CA GLU A 104 10.11 -9.11 -12.12
C GLU A 104 9.82 -7.96 -11.14
N ARG A 105 8.75 -7.19 -11.39
CA ARG A 105 8.39 -6.00 -10.61
C ARG A 105 6.91 -5.93 -10.28
N PHE A 106 6.60 -5.40 -9.11
CA PHE A 106 5.24 -5.00 -8.74
C PHE A 106 4.99 -3.55 -9.14
N LEU A 107 3.75 -3.26 -9.56
CA LEU A 107 3.22 -1.90 -9.70
C LEU A 107 2.55 -1.48 -8.40
N ILE A 108 3.01 -0.38 -7.84
CA ILE A 108 2.62 0.11 -6.52
C ILE A 108 1.99 1.49 -6.64
N ARG A 109 0.83 1.69 -6.01
CA ARG A 109 0.20 2.99 -5.82
C ARG A 109 0.74 3.66 -4.57
N ASN A 110 1.34 4.84 -4.73
CA ASN A 110 1.80 5.67 -3.63
C ASN A 110 0.68 6.64 -3.16
N SER A 111 0.97 7.40 -2.11
CA SER A 111 0.05 8.37 -1.48
C SER A 111 0.61 9.80 -1.46
N TRP A 112 1.56 10.12 -2.35
CA TRP A 112 2.28 11.41 -2.40
C TRP A 112 1.86 12.33 -3.56
N GLY A 113 0.64 12.17 -4.05
CA GLY A 113 0.09 12.96 -5.15
C GLY A 113 0.45 12.42 -6.53
N ALA A 114 -0.22 12.95 -7.55
CA ALA A 114 -0.07 12.50 -8.93
C ALA A 114 1.25 12.96 -9.57
N ASP A 115 1.82 14.09 -9.10
CA ASP A 115 3.06 14.64 -9.64
C ASP A 115 4.32 13.86 -9.22
N TRP A 116 4.17 12.89 -8.32
CA TRP A 116 5.25 12.03 -7.87
C TRP A 116 5.27 10.69 -8.63
N GLY A 117 6.45 10.25 -9.03
CA GLY A 117 6.68 9.02 -9.77
C GLY A 117 5.98 9.02 -11.13
N ARG A 118 5.33 7.92 -11.46
CA ARG A 118 4.52 7.76 -12.68
C ARG A 118 3.05 8.00 -12.34
N ASN A 119 2.61 9.25 -12.35
CA ASN A 119 1.22 9.62 -12.00
C ASN A 119 0.78 9.14 -10.60
N GLY A 120 1.68 9.20 -9.61
CA GLY A 120 1.45 8.69 -8.25
C GLY A 120 1.79 7.21 -8.05
N TYR A 121 2.35 6.54 -9.05
CA TYR A 121 2.75 5.14 -9.00
C TYR A 121 4.25 4.96 -9.11
N PHE A 122 4.74 3.81 -8.68
CA PHE A 122 6.10 3.37 -8.91
C PHE A 122 6.15 1.85 -9.06
N THR A 123 7.28 1.34 -9.56
CA THR A 123 7.55 -0.09 -9.63
C THR A 123 8.60 -0.50 -8.60
N MET A 124 8.45 -1.69 -8.03
CA MET A 124 9.35 -2.24 -7.00
C MET A 124 9.75 -3.67 -7.37
N PRO A 125 11.03 -4.08 -7.24
CA PRO A 125 11.48 -5.42 -7.59
C PRO A 125 10.83 -6.50 -6.72
N TYR A 126 10.61 -7.70 -7.28
CA TYR A 126 10.17 -8.88 -6.53
C TYR A 126 11.09 -9.19 -5.35
N ALA A 127 12.41 -9.05 -5.54
CA ALA A 127 13.41 -9.25 -4.49
C ALA A 127 13.22 -8.33 -3.28
N TYR A 128 12.59 -7.16 -3.44
CA TYR A 128 12.28 -6.25 -2.35
C TYR A 128 11.13 -6.80 -1.49
N LEU A 129 10.03 -7.22 -2.13
CA LEU A 129 8.84 -7.78 -1.44
C LEU A 129 9.06 -9.20 -0.91
N GLY A 130 9.94 -9.96 -1.57
CA GLY A 130 10.33 -11.30 -1.15
C GLY A 130 11.25 -11.32 0.07
N ASN A 131 11.86 -10.19 0.43
CA ASN A 131 12.77 -10.09 1.56
C ASN A 131 12.05 -9.52 2.80
N ARG A 132 11.86 -10.36 3.83
CA ARG A 132 11.17 -10.00 5.09
C ARG A 132 11.91 -8.96 5.93
N SER A 133 13.20 -8.71 5.68
CA SER A 133 13.95 -7.61 6.30
C SER A 133 13.71 -6.27 5.62
N LEU A 134 13.15 -6.26 4.41
CA LEU A 134 12.85 -5.06 3.62
C LEU A 134 11.36 -4.74 3.57
N SER A 135 10.49 -5.74 3.76
CA SER A 135 9.05 -5.58 3.69
C SER A 135 8.29 -6.65 4.49
N ASP A 136 7.16 -6.26 5.07
CA ASP A 136 6.30 -7.12 5.89
C ASP A 136 4.85 -6.59 5.89
N ASP A 137 3.97 -7.26 6.64
CA ASP A 137 2.58 -6.89 6.87
C ASP A 137 1.75 -6.77 5.60
N PHE A 138 1.83 -7.81 4.77
CA PHE A 138 1.02 -7.93 3.56
C PHE A 138 -0.42 -8.33 3.89
N TRP A 139 -1.39 -7.49 3.54
CA TRP A 139 -2.80 -7.70 3.81
C TRP A 139 -3.66 -7.38 2.59
N THR A 140 -4.60 -8.28 2.28
CA THR A 140 -5.67 -8.01 1.31
C THR A 140 -7.04 -8.05 1.98
N ILE A 141 -7.98 -7.28 1.44
CA ILE A 141 -9.39 -7.31 1.83
C ILE A 141 -10.15 -8.18 0.82
N ARG A 142 -10.98 -9.10 1.30
CA ARG A 142 -11.81 -9.95 0.44
C ARG A 142 -13.29 -9.61 0.60
N THR A 143 -14.03 -9.74 -0.50
CA THR A 143 -15.47 -9.43 -0.60
C THR A 143 -16.35 -10.68 -0.51
N ALA A 144 -15.77 -11.87 -0.41
CA ALA A 144 -16.47 -13.11 -0.10
C ALA A 144 -15.95 -13.69 1.23
N LYS A 145 -16.84 -14.31 2.01
CA LYS A 145 -16.42 -15.28 3.02
C LYS A 145 -16.02 -16.55 2.25
N GLU A 146 -14.76 -16.93 2.30
CA GLU A 146 -14.39 -18.29 1.94
C GLU A 146 -15.13 -19.24 2.90
N GLY A 147 -15.84 -20.21 2.33
CA GLY A 147 -16.76 -21.11 3.02
C GLY A 147 -16.06 -22.17 3.84
#